data_AF-A0A7C6HKM2-F1
#
_entry.id   AF-A0A7C6HKM2-F1
#
_cell.length_a   1.000
_cell.length_b   1.000
_cell.length_c   1.000
_cell.angle_alpha   90.00
_cell.angle_beta   90.00
_cell.angle_gamma   90.00
#
_symmetry.space_group_name_H-M   'P 1'
#
loop_
_entity.id
_entity.type
_entity.pdbx_description
1 polymer ?
#
loop_
_entity_poly.entity_id
_entity_poly.type
_entity_poly.pdbx_seq_one_letter_code
_entity_poly.pdbx_strand_id
1 'polypeptide(L)'
;HVREIDQSLSARHALDQVANEIELLYPLSDLIAFETELNETAIAKILDELGLKDYVLDLSGDVVASLLSGPVLNQRYDYWLEQTCAARGQTVPQGERRFFVDYVSEKNLIYLGLSYQRTSLLAEGEEHIKASIPLWSRGKYNFVNNDPEGDEEEIDGIWSMSNFQRGLEFRQMYGANLPATYPCIARWQAGTAVSIKSMDFTAPSWQTQSATQKRVYSYIDELSVFEGGRSDVGPQIGEIQRRQLILIIPHNHADWFDTSVINEWKSYAGTLGVELEISRYGNSSRYDTGEAPEL
;
A
#
# COMPACT_ATOMS: atom_id res chain seq x y z
N HIS A 1 37.56 12.32 2.06
CA HIS A 1 36.97 12.26 3.42
C HIS A 1 35.92 13.34 3.72
N VAL A 2 36.26 14.65 3.83
CA VAL A 2 35.24 15.70 4.16
C VAL A 2 34.18 15.82 3.04
N ARG A 3 34.61 15.95 1.79
CA ARG A 3 33.72 15.98 0.61
C ARG A 3 32.86 14.72 0.43
N GLU A 4 33.29 13.58 0.99
CA GLU A 4 32.59 12.29 0.87
C GLU A 4 31.48 12.16 1.91
N ILE A 5 31.75 12.57 3.16
CA ILE A 5 30.74 12.69 4.21
C ILE A 5 29.64 13.65 3.76
N ASP A 6 30.05 14.75 3.15
CA ASP A 6 29.16 15.78 2.62
C ASP A 6 28.21 15.28 1.52
N GLN A 7 28.67 14.40 0.63
CA GLN A 7 27.84 13.81 -0.43
C GLN A 7 26.83 12.80 0.12
N SER A 8 27.24 11.93 1.07
CA SER A 8 26.32 11.00 1.74
C SER A 8 25.25 11.76 2.54
N LEU A 9 25.62 12.87 3.19
CA LEU A 9 24.66 13.76 3.86
C LEU A 9 23.67 14.40 2.90
N SER A 10 24.12 14.83 1.72
CA SER A 10 23.23 15.41 0.70
C SER A 10 22.30 14.35 0.10
N ALA A 11 22.78 13.12 -0.11
CA ALA A 11 21.97 11.99 -0.59
C ALA A 11 20.89 11.56 0.42
N ARG A 12 21.22 11.50 1.72
CA ARG A 12 20.25 11.21 2.79
C ARG A 12 19.22 12.31 2.91
N HIS A 13 19.65 13.57 2.91
CA HIS A 13 18.74 14.70 2.96
C HIS A 13 17.76 14.70 1.79
N ALA A 14 18.23 14.42 0.57
CA ALA A 14 17.36 14.30 -0.60
C ALA A 14 16.33 13.17 -0.44
N LEU A 15 16.73 12.01 0.07
CA LEU A 15 15.82 10.90 0.33
C LEU A 15 14.76 11.24 1.39
N ASP A 16 15.16 11.93 2.46
CA ASP A 16 14.24 12.39 3.52
C ASP A 16 13.22 13.39 2.97
N GLN A 17 13.63 14.29 2.05
CA GLN A 17 12.69 15.23 1.42
C GLN A 17 11.67 14.50 0.53
N VAL A 18 12.09 13.51 -0.25
CA VAL A 18 11.17 12.68 -1.04
C VAL A 18 10.19 11.94 -0.11
N ALA A 19 10.67 11.37 1.00
CA ALA A 19 9.82 10.71 1.99
C ALA A 19 8.78 11.67 2.59
N ASN A 20 9.19 12.90 2.95
CA ASN A 20 8.29 13.94 3.46
C ASN A 20 7.24 14.35 2.42
N GLU A 21 7.61 14.46 1.14
CA GLU A 21 6.65 14.75 0.07
C GLU A 21 5.60 13.67 -0.04
N ILE A 22 6.02 12.40 -0.05
CA ILE A 22 5.09 11.27 -0.12
C ILE A 22 4.20 11.24 1.13
N GLU A 23 4.74 11.52 2.32
CA GLU A 23 3.95 11.63 3.56
C GLU A 23 2.87 12.71 3.46
N LEU A 24 3.17 13.86 2.86
CA LEU A 24 2.23 14.97 2.68
C LEU A 24 1.15 14.65 1.64
N LEU A 25 1.50 13.85 0.63
CA LEU A 25 0.60 13.47 -0.45
C LEU A 25 -0.24 12.24 -0.12
N TYR A 26 0.16 11.43 0.86
CA TYR A 26 -0.57 10.23 1.28
C TYR A 26 -1.99 10.54 1.81
N PRO A 27 -2.24 11.59 2.62
CA PRO A 27 -3.60 12.00 2.98
C PRO A 27 -4.46 12.47 1.79
N LEU A 28 -3.85 12.92 0.69
CA LEU A 28 -4.59 13.34 -0.49
C LEU A 28 -5.20 12.15 -1.24
N SER A 29 -4.56 10.96 -1.23
CA SER A 29 -5.19 9.76 -1.79
C SER A 29 -6.38 9.29 -0.97
N ASP A 30 -6.33 9.44 0.36
CA ASP A 30 -7.47 9.16 1.21
C ASP A 30 -8.64 10.12 0.87
N LEU A 31 -8.37 11.42 0.65
CA LEU A 31 -9.39 12.40 0.25
C LEU A 31 -10.01 12.11 -1.13
N ILE A 32 -9.20 11.69 -2.10
CA ILE A 32 -9.65 11.31 -3.46
C ILE A 32 -10.61 10.12 -3.40
N ALA A 33 -10.38 9.18 -2.47
CA ALA A 33 -11.21 8.00 -2.34
C ALA A 33 -12.51 8.20 -1.54
N PHE A 34 -12.73 9.39 -0.96
CA PHE A 34 -13.92 9.68 -0.15
C PHE A 34 -15.01 10.51 -0.87
N GLU A 35 -14.96 10.65 -2.21
CA GLU A 35 -15.98 11.37 -3.00
C GLU A 35 -16.43 12.73 -2.41
N THR A 36 -15.55 13.43 -1.71
CA THR A 36 -15.75 14.87 -1.54
C THR A 36 -15.19 15.51 -2.79
N GLU A 37 -16.02 16.27 -3.52
CA GLU A 37 -15.69 17.02 -4.73
C GLU A 37 -14.45 17.93 -4.54
N LEU A 38 -13.26 17.37 -4.40
CA LEU A 38 -12.02 18.03 -4.74
C LEU A 38 -12.00 18.02 -6.26
N ASN A 39 -12.70 19.01 -6.80
CA ASN A 39 -12.74 19.40 -8.20
C ASN A 39 -11.39 19.04 -8.83
N GLU A 40 -11.36 18.13 -9.81
CA GLU A 40 -10.15 17.55 -10.41
C GLU A 40 -9.08 18.62 -10.73
N THR A 41 -9.54 19.86 -10.97
CA THR A 41 -8.74 21.07 -11.16
C THR A 41 -7.82 21.43 -9.99
N ALA A 42 -8.23 21.24 -8.74
CA ALA A 42 -7.43 21.58 -7.55
C ALA A 42 -6.29 20.58 -7.35
N ILE A 43 -6.57 19.29 -7.53
CA ILE A 43 -5.56 18.22 -7.48
C ILE A 43 -4.59 18.37 -8.65
N ALA A 44 -5.12 18.56 -9.87
CA ALA A 44 -4.29 18.81 -11.04
C ALA A 44 -3.38 20.01 -10.85
N LYS A 45 -3.84 21.08 -10.17
CA LYS A 45 -3.02 22.25 -9.85
C LYS A 45 -1.92 21.96 -8.84
N ILE A 46 -2.20 21.22 -7.77
CA ILE A 46 -1.19 20.79 -6.78
C ILE A 46 -0.14 19.90 -7.46
N LEU A 47 -0.58 18.95 -8.30
CA LEU A 47 0.32 18.09 -9.07
C LEU A 47 1.14 18.89 -10.10
N ASP A 48 0.58 19.93 -10.71
CA ASP A 48 1.29 20.85 -11.61
C ASP A 48 2.36 21.67 -10.87
N GLU A 49 2.01 22.22 -9.71
CA GLU A 49 2.92 22.98 -8.85
C GLU A 49 4.09 22.12 -8.35
N LEU A 50 3.86 20.82 -8.17
CA LEU A 50 4.89 19.85 -7.82
C LEU A 50 5.65 19.28 -9.04
N GLY A 51 5.24 19.61 -10.27
CA GLY A 51 5.83 19.09 -11.51
C GLY A 51 5.59 17.59 -11.75
N LEU A 52 4.52 17.05 -11.18
CA LEU A 52 4.16 15.63 -11.17
C LEU A 52 2.96 15.29 -12.07
N LYS A 53 2.31 16.31 -12.64
CA LYS A 53 1.06 16.20 -13.40
C LYS A 53 1.13 15.18 -14.53
N ASP A 54 2.16 15.21 -15.35
CA ASP A 54 2.29 14.32 -16.51
C ASP A 54 2.58 12.86 -16.12
N TYR A 55 3.15 12.62 -14.94
CA TYR A 55 3.48 11.28 -14.45
C TYR A 55 2.32 10.60 -13.72
N VAL A 56 1.53 11.39 -13.00
CA VAL A 56 0.39 10.88 -12.21
C VAL A 56 -0.86 10.70 -13.08
N LEU A 57 -1.00 11.46 -14.16
CA LEU A 57 -2.14 11.34 -15.09
C LEU A 57 -2.02 10.14 -16.05
N ASP A 58 -0.80 9.70 -16.39
CA ASP A 58 -0.56 8.60 -17.33
C ASP A 58 -0.56 7.21 -16.66
N LEU A 59 -0.46 7.18 -15.32
CA LEU A 59 -0.49 5.98 -14.46
C LEU A 59 -1.82 5.91 -13.68
N SER A 60 -2.93 5.71 -14.41
CA SER A 60 -4.22 5.19 -13.91
C SER A 60 -4.58 5.51 -12.45
N GLY A 61 -5.16 6.70 -12.17
CA GLY A 61 -6.05 6.98 -11.03
C GLY A 61 -5.54 6.83 -9.58
N ASP A 62 -4.36 6.25 -9.33
CA ASP A 62 -3.83 5.97 -7.98
C ASP A 62 -2.57 6.81 -7.74
N VAL A 63 -2.78 7.96 -7.09
CA VAL A 63 -1.75 8.97 -6.82
C VAL A 63 -0.61 8.39 -5.98
N VAL A 64 -0.89 7.52 -4.99
CA VAL A 64 0.14 6.96 -4.11
C VAL A 64 0.97 5.89 -4.82
N ALA A 65 0.34 5.00 -5.58
CA ALA A 65 1.08 4.02 -6.38
C ALA A 65 1.99 4.70 -7.41
N SER A 66 1.52 5.78 -8.02
CA SER A 66 2.30 6.60 -8.97
C SER A 66 3.49 7.29 -8.30
N LEU A 67 3.30 7.84 -7.09
CA LEU A 67 4.36 8.47 -6.30
C LEU A 67 5.46 7.50 -5.87
N LEU A 68 5.12 6.24 -5.64
CA LEU A 68 6.07 5.18 -5.28
C LEU A 68 6.71 4.50 -6.50
N SER A 69 6.37 4.93 -7.71
CA SER A 69 6.96 4.35 -8.93
C SER A 69 8.44 4.73 -9.08
N GLY A 70 9.23 3.80 -9.61
CA GLY A 70 10.66 4.03 -9.85
C GLY A 70 10.98 5.32 -10.62
N PRO A 71 10.29 5.64 -11.74
CA PRO A 71 10.53 6.87 -12.48
C PRO A 71 10.27 8.15 -11.66
N VAL A 72 9.13 8.23 -10.96
CA VAL A 72 8.77 9.40 -10.15
C VAL A 72 9.71 9.57 -8.96
N LEU A 73 10.04 8.48 -8.26
CA LEU A 73 11.01 8.50 -7.18
C LEU A 73 12.39 9.00 -7.64
N ASN A 74 12.86 8.55 -8.80
CA ASN A 74 14.12 9.03 -9.38
C ASN A 74 14.05 10.53 -9.70
N GLN A 75 13.00 10.99 -10.36
CA GLN A 75 12.83 12.39 -10.72
C GLN A 75 12.79 13.31 -9.49
N ARG A 76 11.99 12.95 -8.46
CA ARG A 76 11.88 13.74 -7.23
C ARG A 76 13.18 13.73 -6.43
N TYR A 77 13.85 12.59 -6.38
CA TYR A 77 15.14 12.50 -5.73
C TYR A 77 16.22 13.33 -6.42
N ASP A 78 16.28 13.32 -7.76
CA ASP A 78 17.20 14.18 -8.52
C ASP A 78 16.95 15.65 -8.22
N TYR A 79 15.68 16.07 -8.25
CA TYR A 79 15.30 17.43 -7.91
C TYR A 79 15.85 17.84 -6.53
N TRP A 80 15.60 17.05 -5.49
CA TRP A 80 16.06 17.40 -4.13
C TRP A 80 17.58 17.29 -3.95
N LEU A 81 18.22 16.36 -4.65
CA LEU A 81 19.67 16.20 -4.63
C LEU A 81 20.34 17.40 -5.28
N GLU A 82 19.85 17.85 -6.44
CA GLU A 82 20.33 19.06 -7.12
C GLU A 82 20.18 20.30 -6.25
N GLN A 83 19.01 20.51 -5.63
CA GLN A 83 18.76 21.64 -4.73
C GLN A 83 19.70 21.61 -3.52
N THR A 84 19.87 20.44 -2.90
CA THR A 84 20.72 20.28 -1.71
C THR A 84 22.19 20.51 -2.06
N CYS A 85 22.67 19.97 -3.20
CA CYS A 85 24.03 20.15 -3.67
C CYS A 85 24.29 21.61 -4.07
N ALA A 86 23.37 22.26 -4.79
CA ALA A 86 23.49 23.66 -5.17
C ALA A 86 23.59 24.58 -3.96
N ALA A 87 22.73 24.38 -2.95
CA ALA A 87 22.75 25.15 -1.70
C ALA A 87 24.07 24.98 -0.91
N ARG A 88 24.76 23.84 -1.10
CA ARG A 88 26.03 23.53 -0.43
C ARG A 88 27.26 23.77 -1.31
N GLY A 89 27.10 24.26 -2.54
CA GLY A 89 28.19 24.44 -3.51
C GLY A 89 28.89 23.13 -3.90
N GLN A 90 28.15 22.02 -3.89
CA GLN A 90 28.65 20.67 -4.17
C GLN A 90 28.24 20.21 -5.58
N THR A 91 29.00 19.28 -6.14
CA THR A 91 28.64 18.60 -7.38
C THR A 91 27.69 17.43 -7.09
N VAL A 92 26.65 17.29 -7.90
CA VAL A 92 25.70 16.18 -7.82
C VAL A 92 26.42 14.86 -8.05
N PRO A 93 26.34 13.89 -7.11
CA PRO A 93 26.89 12.56 -7.29
C PRO A 93 26.31 11.88 -8.54
N GLN A 94 27.17 11.18 -9.29
CA GLN A 94 26.79 10.40 -10.47
C GLN A 94 26.98 8.91 -10.18
N GLY A 95 26.07 8.07 -10.65
CA GLY A 95 26.15 6.62 -10.46
C GLY A 95 24.80 5.92 -10.60
N GLU A 96 24.85 4.60 -10.75
CA GLU A 96 23.62 3.80 -10.72
C GLU A 96 23.01 3.81 -9.32
N ARG A 97 21.68 3.88 -9.28
CA ARG A 97 20.90 3.79 -8.05
C ARG A 97 19.60 3.02 -8.25
N ARG A 98 19.10 2.44 -7.18
CA ARG A 98 17.86 1.65 -7.16
C ARG A 98 17.06 2.00 -5.92
N PHE A 99 15.80 2.33 -6.13
CA PHE A 99 14.84 2.45 -5.05
C PHE A 99 14.27 1.08 -4.70
N PHE A 100 14.00 0.88 -3.41
CA PHE A 100 13.16 -0.20 -2.93
C PHE A 100 12.15 0.38 -1.95
N VAL A 101 10.96 -0.19 -1.94
CA VAL A 101 9.83 0.26 -1.13
C VAL A 101 9.35 -0.94 -0.34
N ASP A 102 9.54 -0.89 0.97
CA ASP A 102 9.12 -1.96 1.88
C ASP A 102 8.04 -1.44 2.82
N TYR A 103 6.87 -2.07 2.82
CA TYR A 103 5.84 -1.79 3.82
C TYR A 103 6.07 -2.61 5.08
N VAL A 104 6.17 -1.95 6.23
CA VAL A 104 6.35 -2.60 7.54
C VAL A 104 5.06 -2.51 8.33
N SER A 105 4.28 -3.58 8.25
CA SER A 105 2.94 -3.69 8.83
C SER A 105 2.94 -3.46 10.36
N GLU A 106 3.95 -3.95 11.07
CA GLU A 106 4.08 -3.83 12.54
C GLU A 106 4.20 -2.38 13.05
N LYS A 107 4.76 -1.50 12.21
CA LYS A 107 5.06 -0.10 12.55
C LYS A 107 4.24 0.90 11.72
N ASN A 108 3.40 0.41 10.81
CA ASN A 108 2.59 1.20 9.88
C ASN A 108 3.40 2.29 9.19
N LEU A 109 4.51 1.88 8.59
CA LEU A 109 5.43 2.76 7.87
C LEU A 109 5.80 2.14 6.53
N ILE A 110 6.11 3.01 5.58
CA ILE A 110 6.82 2.62 4.36
C ILE A 110 8.29 2.96 4.58
N TYR A 111 9.17 1.99 4.39
CA TYR A 111 10.58 2.26 4.19
C TYR A 111 10.83 2.55 2.73
N LEU A 112 11.23 3.79 2.46
CA LEU A 112 11.80 4.17 1.18
C LEU A 112 13.31 3.99 1.27
N GLY A 113 13.81 2.98 0.58
CA GLY A 113 15.22 2.65 0.52
C GLY A 113 15.85 3.11 -0.77
N LEU A 114 17.09 3.59 -0.69
CA LEU A 114 17.93 3.87 -1.84
C LEU A 114 19.23 3.08 -1.71
N SER A 115 19.50 2.27 -2.72
CA SER A 115 20.84 1.74 -2.96
C SER A 115 21.52 2.56 -4.05
N TYR A 116 22.77 2.97 -3.85
CA TYR A 116 23.55 3.63 -4.90
C TYR A 116 25.02 3.24 -4.85
N GLN A 117 25.65 3.25 -6.03
CA GLN A 117 27.09 3.02 -6.12
C GLN A 117 27.84 4.27 -5.68
N ARG A 118 28.73 4.10 -4.70
CA ARG A 118 29.67 5.14 -4.30
C ARG A 118 30.93 5.00 -5.13
N THR A 119 31.18 5.94 -6.03
CA THR A 119 32.49 6.11 -6.67
C THR A 119 33.34 7.06 -5.84
N SER A 120 34.36 6.53 -5.15
CA SER A 120 35.38 7.34 -4.49
C SER A 120 36.78 6.89 -4.90
N LEU A 121 37.76 7.78 -4.77
CA LEU A 121 39.17 7.51 -5.08
C LEU A 121 39.80 6.43 -4.17
N LEU A 122 39.14 6.02 -3.08
CA LEU A 122 39.69 5.12 -2.06
C LEU A 122 38.86 3.84 -1.83
N ALA A 123 37.57 3.82 -2.23
CA ALA A 123 36.73 2.63 -2.11
C ALA A 123 35.47 2.73 -2.98
N GLU A 124 35.30 1.77 -3.89
CA GLU A 124 34.03 1.47 -4.55
C GLU A 124 33.18 0.57 -3.65
N GLY A 125 31.91 0.90 -3.48
CA GLY A 125 30.99 0.10 -2.68
C GLY A 125 29.55 0.56 -2.84
N GLU A 126 28.62 -0.36 -2.65
CA GLU A 126 27.18 -0.07 -2.62
C GLU A 126 26.82 0.50 -1.24
N GLU A 127 26.21 1.69 -1.21
CA GLU A 127 25.69 2.29 0.02
C GLU A 127 24.17 2.18 0.03
N HIS A 128 23.62 1.82 1.19
CA HIS A 128 22.19 1.75 1.42
C HIS A 128 21.78 2.81 2.43
N ILE A 129 20.84 3.66 2.04
CA ILE A 129 20.20 4.64 2.92
C ILE A 129 18.70 4.39 2.92
N LYS A 130 18.03 4.73 4.03
CA LYS A 130 16.60 4.48 4.22
C LYS A 130 15.96 5.70 4.85
N ALA A 131 14.78 6.04 4.37
CA ALA A 131 13.86 6.98 4.99
C ALA A 131 12.57 6.26 5.39
N SER A 132 11.94 6.72 6.45
CA SER A 132 10.66 6.19 6.94
C SER A 132 9.54 7.16 6.66
N ILE A 133 8.49 6.69 5.99
CA ILE A 133 7.26 7.42 5.72
C ILE A 133 6.20 6.88 6.68
N PRO A 134 5.90 7.57 7.80
CA PRO A 134 4.85 7.15 8.72
C PRO A 134 3.47 7.31 8.08
N LEU A 135 2.63 6.27 8.13
CA LEU A 135 1.29 6.31 7.52
C LEU A 135 0.18 6.76 8.50
N TRP A 136 0.54 7.39 9.62
CA TRP A 136 -0.36 7.71 10.75
C TRP A 136 -1.22 8.99 10.55
N SER A 137 -1.28 9.54 9.35
CA SER A 137 -1.72 10.92 9.11
C SER A 137 -3.24 11.08 8.95
N ARG A 138 -4.04 10.76 9.97
CA ARG A 138 -5.41 11.33 10.12
C ARG A 138 -5.57 12.27 11.32
N GLY A 139 -4.51 12.49 12.11
CA GLY A 139 -4.56 13.34 13.31
C GLY A 139 -4.22 14.83 13.13
N LYS A 140 -3.85 15.29 11.92
CA LYS A 140 -3.47 16.70 11.69
C LYS A 140 -4.51 17.53 10.92
N TYR A 141 -5.43 16.93 10.18
CA TYR A 141 -6.41 17.66 9.36
C TYR A 141 -7.77 16.94 9.38
N ASN A 142 -8.76 17.56 10.03
CA ASN A 142 -10.14 17.06 10.12
C ASN A 142 -10.95 17.52 8.90
N PHE A 143 -11.53 16.58 8.15
CA PHE A 143 -12.59 16.86 7.17
C PHE A 143 -13.75 15.90 7.43
N VAL A 144 -14.95 16.48 7.53
CA VAL A 144 -16.16 15.91 8.12
C VAL A 144 -16.95 15.07 7.11
N ASN A 145 -17.60 14.02 7.65
CA ASN A 145 -18.55 13.03 7.09
C ASN A 145 -19.52 13.51 6.00
N ASN A 146 -19.92 12.58 5.12
CA ASN A 146 -21.32 12.16 4.89
C ASN A 146 -21.37 10.83 4.09
N ASP A 147 -22.26 9.92 4.47
CA ASP A 147 -22.64 8.71 3.71
C ASP A 147 -23.48 9.06 2.47
N PRO A 148 -23.42 8.24 1.40
CA PRO A 148 -24.64 7.97 0.64
C PRO A 148 -24.87 6.48 0.35
N GLU A 149 -26.15 6.15 0.27
CA GLU A 149 -26.77 4.87 -0.07
C GLU A 149 -26.56 4.48 -1.55
N GLY A 150 -26.34 3.18 -1.78
CA GLY A 150 -26.94 2.34 -2.82
C GLY A 150 -26.78 2.69 -4.32
N ASP A 151 -26.16 1.79 -5.08
CA ASP A 151 -26.79 1.15 -6.26
C ASP A 151 -25.98 -0.08 -6.74
N GLU A 152 -26.70 -1.16 -7.09
CA GLU A 152 -26.19 -2.48 -7.48
C GLU A 152 -25.87 -2.52 -9.00
N GLU A 153 -24.73 -1.99 -9.45
CA GLU A 153 -24.31 -2.13 -10.86
C GLU A 153 -22.79 -2.10 -11.09
N GLU A 154 -21.98 -2.74 -10.22
CA GLU A 154 -20.50 -2.75 -10.39
C GLU A 154 -19.82 -4.10 -10.07
N ILE A 155 -20.49 -5.21 -10.39
CA ILE A 155 -20.12 -6.54 -9.86
C ILE A 155 -18.81 -7.12 -10.47
N ASP A 156 -18.41 -6.72 -11.68
CA ASP A 156 -17.18 -7.22 -12.34
C ASP A 156 -16.03 -6.20 -12.44
N GLY A 157 -16.28 -4.91 -12.21
CA GLY A 157 -15.28 -3.84 -12.35
C GLY A 157 -14.20 -3.85 -11.27
N ILE A 158 -14.56 -4.25 -10.05
CA ILE A 158 -13.71 -4.08 -8.86
C ILE A 158 -12.39 -4.88 -8.94
N TRP A 159 -12.36 -6.00 -9.67
CA TRP A 159 -11.13 -6.79 -9.86
C TRP A 159 -10.14 -6.15 -10.84
N SER A 160 -10.62 -5.29 -11.74
CA SER A 160 -9.77 -4.54 -12.67
C SER A 160 -9.00 -3.39 -12.00
N MET A 161 -9.46 -2.96 -10.81
CA MET A 161 -8.84 -1.86 -10.03
C MET A 161 -7.43 -2.19 -9.52
N SER A 162 -6.70 -1.17 -9.08
CA SER A 162 -5.44 -1.36 -8.33
C SER A 162 -5.68 -2.21 -7.07
N ASN A 163 -4.64 -2.88 -6.57
CA ASN A 163 -4.77 -3.67 -5.33
C ASN A 163 -5.20 -2.81 -4.13
N PHE A 164 -4.83 -1.53 -4.13
CA PHE A 164 -5.15 -0.59 -3.06
C PHE A 164 -6.61 -0.14 -3.15
N GLN A 165 -7.04 0.37 -4.31
CA GLN A 165 -8.42 0.78 -4.59
C GLN A 165 -9.39 -0.36 -4.31
N ARG A 166 -9.11 -1.55 -4.86
CA ARG A 166 -9.89 -2.77 -4.60
C ARG A 166 -9.99 -3.08 -3.11
N GLY A 167 -8.89 -2.92 -2.38
CA GLY A 167 -8.86 -3.12 -0.94
C GLY A 167 -9.74 -2.14 -0.18
N LEU A 168 -9.82 -0.89 -0.64
CA LEU A 168 -10.65 0.15 -0.02
C LEU A 168 -12.14 -0.07 -0.32
N GLU A 169 -12.50 -0.35 -1.58
CA GLU A 169 -13.87 -0.68 -1.98
C GLU A 169 -14.43 -1.86 -1.18
N PHE A 170 -13.66 -2.95 -1.10
CA PHE A 170 -14.06 -4.10 -0.28
C PHE A 170 -14.16 -3.79 1.20
N ARG A 171 -13.34 -2.88 1.73
CA ARG A 171 -13.50 -2.45 3.12
C ARG A 171 -14.82 -1.71 3.32
N GLN A 172 -15.20 -0.81 2.43
CA GLN A 172 -16.47 -0.10 2.49
C GLN A 172 -17.66 -1.05 2.38
N MET A 173 -17.68 -1.91 1.35
CA MET A 173 -18.74 -2.89 1.14
C MET A 173 -18.93 -3.86 2.32
N TYR A 174 -17.84 -4.24 3.01
CA TYR A 174 -17.89 -5.15 4.15
C TYR A 174 -17.94 -4.41 5.51
N GLY A 175 -18.31 -3.13 5.49
CA GLY A 175 -18.68 -2.34 6.66
C GLY A 175 -17.51 -1.90 7.54
N ALA A 176 -16.32 -1.70 6.97
CA ALA A 176 -15.17 -1.18 7.70
C ALA A 176 -15.51 0.13 8.43
N ASN A 177 -15.12 0.22 9.70
CA ASN A 177 -15.37 1.38 10.54
C ASN A 177 -14.07 1.94 11.17
N LEU A 178 -12.92 1.41 10.78
CA LEU A 178 -11.60 1.92 11.14
C LEU A 178 -10.93 2.55 9.91
N PRO A 179 -10.04 3.55 10.12
CA PRO A 179 -9.25 4.14 9.04
C PRO A 179 -8.58 3.07 8.17
N ALA A 180 -8.46 3.33 6.86
CA ALA A 180 -7.78 2.42 5.93
C ALA A 180 -6.33 2.10 6.38
N THR A 181 -5.70 3.07 7.02
CA THR A 181 -4.36 3.00 7.63
C THR A 181 -4.33 2.34 9.00
N TYR A 182 -5.48 1.92 9.56
CA TYR A 182 -5.50 1.24 10.85
C TYR A 182 -4.86 -0.15 10.71
N PRO A 183 -3.89 -0.50 11.57
CA PRO A 183 -3.11 -1.70 11.39
C PRO A 183 -3.95 -2.96 11.59
N CYS A 184 -3.65 -3.98 10.77
CA CYS A 184 -4.20 -5.34 10.83
C CYS A 184 -5.71 -5.46 10.54
N ILE A 185 -6.55 -4.66 11.20
CA ILE A 185 -8.01 -4.77 11.19
C ILE A 185 -8.67 -3.59 10.47
N ALA A 186 -9.82 -3.86 9.89
CA ALA A 186 -10.63 -2.91 9.16
C ALA A 186 -11.92 -2.53 9.90
N ARG A 187 -12.40 -3.43 10.77
CA ARG A 187 -13.61 -3.22 11.55
C ARG A 187 -13.42 -3.66 13.00
N TRP A 188 -13.89 -2.84 13.92
CA TRP A 188 -13.93 -3.11 15.35
C TRP A 188 -15.33 -2.85 15.88
N GLN A 189 -15.98 -3.89 16.41
CA GLN A 189 -17.31 -3.75 16.98
C GLN A 189 -17.58 -4.88 17.99
N ALA A 190 -18.15 -4.54 19.15
CA ALA A 190 -18.65 -5.49 20.14
C ALA A 190 -17.66 -6.64 20.45
N GLY A 191 -16.40 -6.30 20.76
CA GLY A 191 -15.37 -7.27 21.11
C GLY A 191 -14.77 -8.04 19.92
N THR A 192 -15.16 -7.73 18.69
CA THR A 192 -14.77 -8.46 17.48
C THR A 192 -13.87 -7.61 16.59
N ALA A 193 -12.65 -8.09 16.38
CA ALA A 193 -11.65 -7.51 15.52
C ALA A 193 -11.68 -8.20 14.15
N VAL A 194 -12.00 -7.46 13.10
CA VAL A 194 -12.21 -8.01 11.77
C VAL A 194 -11.18 -7.45 10.80
N SER A 195 -10.40 -8.32 10.18
CA SER A 195 -9.53 -8.01 9.06
C SER A 195 -10.27 -8.30 7.75
N ILE A 196 -10.26 -7.34 6.82
CA ILE A 196 -10.86 -7.48 5.49
C ILE A 196 -9.71 -7.43 4.49
N LYS A 197 -9.54 -8.48 3.69
CA LYS A 197 -8.49 -8.61 2.69
C LYS A 197 -9.07 -9.11 1.38
N SER A 198 -8.52 -8.65 0.26
CA SER A 198 -8.86 -9.17 -1.07
C SER A 198 -7.63 -9.75 -1.76
N MET A 199 -7.81 -10.88 -2.45
CA MET A 199 -6.77 -11.50 -3.26
C MET A 199 -7.35 -12.02 -4.55
N ASP A 200 -6.79 -11.58 -5.67
CA ASP A 200 -7.17 -12.05 -7.00
C ASP A 200 -6.37 -13.31 -7.36
N PHE A 201 -6.94 -14.50 -7.15
CA PHE A 201 -6.25 -15.76 -7.43
C PHE A 201 -6.08 -16.06 -8.93
N THR A 202 -6.60 -15.22 -9.82
CA THR A 202 -6.34 -15.31 -11.26
C THR A 202 -4.98 -14.70 -11.64
N ALA A 203 -4.37 -13.89 -10.76
CA ALA A 203 -3.10 -13.25 -11.05
C ALA A 203 -1.94 -14.27 -11.16
N PRO A 204 -0.96 -14.07 -12.07
CA PRO A 204 0.18 -14.98 -12.24
C PRO A 204 0.97 -15.27 -10.95
N SER A 205 1.05 -14.29 -10.04
CA SER A 205 1.73 -14.43 -8.74
C SER A 205 1.09 -15.46 -7.80
N TRP A 206 -0.17 -15.84 -8.04
CA TRP A 206 -0.96 -16.72 -7.19
C TRP A 206 -1.32 -18.07 -7.84
N GLN A 207 -0.72 -18.37 -9.00
CA GLN A 207 -0.97 -19.63 -9.71
C GLN A 207 -0.52 -20.88 -8.95
N THR A 208 0.30 -20.74 -7.91
CA THR A 208 0.71 -21.86 -7.05
C THR A 208 0.04 -21.76 -5.67
N GLN A 209 -0.51 -22.88 -5.22
CA GLN A 209 -1.10 -23.01 -3.87
C GLN A 209 -0.12 -22.55 -2.78
N SER A 210 1.17 -22.89 -2.89
CA SER A 210 2.17 -22.59 -1.86
C SER A 210 2.42 -21.09 -1.68
N ALA A 211 2.43 -20.30 -2.75
CA ALA A 211 2.58 -18.84 -2.67
C ALA A 211 1.35 -18.20 -2.01
N THR A 212 0.16 -18.62 -2.43
CA THR A 212 -1.09 -18.10 -1.89
C THR A 212 -1.29 -18.48 -0.42
N GLN A 213 -0.98 -19.73 -0.07
CA GLN A 213 -1.07 -20.23 1.30
C GLN A 213 -0.14 -19.47 2.24
N LYS A 214 1.12 -19.23 1.86
CA LYS A 214 2.04 -18.39 2.65
C LYS A 214 1.44 -17.01 2.91
N ARG A 215 0.79 -16.41 1.91
CA ARG A 215 0.18 -15.09 2.07
C ARG A 215 -1.03 -15.11 2.99
N VAL A 216 -1.94 -16.07 2.82
CA VAL A 216 -3.11 -16.22 3.70
C VAL A 216 -2.68 -16.49 5.14
N TYR A 217 -1.67 -17.35 5.35
CA TYR A 217 -1.16 -17.64 6.69
C TYR A 217 -0.54 -16.40 7.33
N SER A 218 0.18 -15.57 6.57
CA SER A 218 0.69 -14.31 7.11
C SER A 218 -0.42 -13.37 7.62
N TYR A 219 -1.58 -13.30 6.95
CA TYR A 219 -2.71 -12.52 7.45
C TYR A 219 -3.32 -13.10 8.73
N ILE A 220 -3.42 -14.43 8.80
CA ILE A 220 -3.92 -15.13 9.99
C ILE A 220 -2.99 -14.89 11.18
N ASP A 221 -1.68 -15.07 10.96
CA ASP A 221 -0.65 -14.90 11.99
C ASP A 221 -0.63 -13.46 12.51
N GLU A 222 -0.61 -12.46 11.61
CA GLU A 222 -0.69 -11.04 11.96
C GLU A 222 -1.93 -10.72 12.81
N LEU A 223 -3.09 -11.27 12.45
CA LEU A 223 -4.33 -11.04 13.20
C LEU A 223 -4.35 -11.77 14.55
N SER A 224 -3.79 -12.98 14.62
CA SER A 224 -3.77 -13.80 15.84
C SER A 224 -3.03 -13.10 16.98
N VAL A 225 -1.93 -12.39 16.67
CA VAL A 225 -1.11 -11.67 17.65
C VAL A 225 -1.53 -10.21 17.84
N PHE A 226 -2.55 -9.74 17.12
CA PHE A 226 -3.00 -8.36 17.25
C PHE A 226 -3.73 -8.13 18.58
N GLU A 227 -3.24 -7.18 19.38
CA GLU A 227 -3.75 -6.87 20.72
C GLU A 227 -4.55 -5.57 20.81
N GLY A 228 -4.53 -4.72 19.77
CA GLY A 228 -5.10 -3.37 19.83
C GLY A 228 -4.12 -2.32 20.40
N GLY A 229 -4.65 -1.27 21.01
CA GLY A 229 -3.89 -0.23 21.71
C GLY A 229 -3.11 0.74 20.81
N ARG A 230 -3.46 0.82 19.52
CA ARG A 230 -2.75 1.64 18.52
C ARG A 230 -3.34 3.04 18.37
N SER A 231 -4.61 3.23 18.72
CA SER A 231 -5.31 4.52 18.77
C SER A 231 -6.58 4.38 19.61
N ASP A 232 -7.19 5.52 19.95
CA ASP A 232 -8.48 5.71 20.59
C ASP A 232 -9.69 5.23 19.77
N VAL A 233 -9.60 5.14 18.43
CA VAL A 233 -10.74 4.73 17.59
C VAL A 233 -10.93 3.22 17.45
N GLY A 234 -9.98 2.41 17.95
CA GLY A 234 -10.01 0.95 17.83
C GLY A 234 -9.96 0.22 19.18
N PRO A 235 -9.77 -1.12 19.17
CA PRO A 235 -9.74 -1.91 20.40
C PRO A 235 -8.57 -1.48 21.28
N GLN A 236 -8.82 -1.34 22.57
CA GLN A 236 -7.79 -1.25 23.59
C GLN A 236 -7.23 -2.64 23.90
N ILE A 237 -6.05 -2.67 24.52
CA ILE A 237 -5.39 -3.91 24.91
C ILE A 237 -6.32 -4.71 25.82
N GLY A 238 -6.56 -5.96 25.44
CA GLY A 238 -7.42 -6.90 26.18
C GLY A 238 -8.91 -6.84 25.83
N GLU A 239 -9.36 -5.92 24.96
CA GLU A 239 -10.77 -5.84 24.57
C GLU A 239 -11.18 -6.87 23.51
N ILE A 240 -10.21 -7.39 22.75
CA ILE A 240 -10.45 -8.33 21.64
C ILE A 240 -10.85 -9.70 22.18
N GLN A 241 -12.11 -10.07 21.97
CA GLN A 241 -12.68 -11.36 22.35
C GLN A 241 -12.73 -12.33 21.16
N ARG A 242 -12.96 -11.80 19.96
CA ARG A 242 -13.06 -12.57 18.72
C ARG A 242 -12.23 -11.93 17.62
N ARG A 243 -11.64 -12.76 16.78
CA ARG A 243 -10.84 -12.37 15.61
C ARG A 243 -11.44 -13.02 14.38
N GLN A 244 -11.71 -12.22 13.36
CA GLN A 244 -12.26 -12.68 12.09
C GLN A 244 -11.40 -12.16 10.93
N LEU A 245 -11.03 -13.03 10.01
CA LEU A 245 -10.46 -12.66 8.72
C LEU A 245 -11.49 -12.94 7.64
N ILE A 246 -11.97 -11.90 6.97
CA ILE A 246 -12.77 -12.00 5.76
C ILE A 246 -11.81 -11.90 4.57
N LEU A 247 -11.59 -13.02 3.88
CA LEU A 247 -10.79 -13.08 2.67
C LEU A 247 -11.71 -13.12 1.45
N ILE A 248 -11.64 -12.06 0.65
CA ILE A 248 -12.47 -11.86 -0.52
C ILE A 248 -11.69 -12.29 -1.76
N ILE A 249 -12.31 -13.13 -2.58
CA ILE A 249 -11.72 -13.69 -3.80
C ILE A 249 -12.72 -13.61 -4.96
N PRO A 250 -12.26 -13.60 -6.22
CA PRO A 250 -13.16 -13.69 -7.36
C PRO A 250 -13.84 -15.06 -7.43
N HIS A 251 -14.98 -15.12 -8.12
CA HIS A 251 -15.67 -16.38 -8.39
C HIS A 251 -14.84 -17.30 -9.28
N ASN A 252 -14.22 -16.74 -10.31
CA ASN A 252 -13.18 -17.44 -11.06
C ASN A 252 -11.86 -17.38 -10.27
N HIS A 253 -11.24 -18.53 -10.09
CA HIS A 253 -10.02 -18.68 -9.31
C HIS A 253 -9.20 -19.84 -9.88
N ALA A 254 -7.93 -19.91 -9.51
CA ALA A 254 -7.07 -21.01 -9.94
C ALA A 254 -7.63 -22.39 -9.55
N ASP A 255 -7.40 -23.39 -10.40
CA ASP A 255 -7.98 -24.74 -10.28
C ASP A 255 -7.63 -25.46 -8.96
N TRP A 256 -6.47 -25.14 -8.38
CA TRP A 256 -6.02 -25.73 -7.12
C TRP A 256 -6.86 -25.26 -5.91
N PHE A 257 -7.62 -24.17 -6.04
CA PHE A 257 -8.41 -23.61 -4.95
C PHE A 257 -9.76 -24.33 -4.83
N ASP A 258 -9.79 -25.36 -3.98
CA ASP A 258 -10.97 -26.18 -3.74
C ASP A 258 -11.41 -26.19 -2.26
N THR A 259 -12.42 -27.00 -1.96
CA THR A 259 -12.97 -27.11 -0.59
C THR A 259 -11.96 -27.71 0.40
N SER A 260 -11.03 -28.55 -0.05
CA SER A 260 -10.01 -29.14 0.82
C SER A 260 -9.02 -28.09 1.31
N VAL A 261 -8.57 -27.20 0.41
CA VAL A 261 -7.68 -26.08 0.73
C VAL A 261 -8.37 -25.08 1.66
N ILE A 262 -9.64 -24.76 1.40
CA ILE A 262 -10.44 -23.88 2.27
C ILE A 262 -10.52 -24.47 3.69
N ASN A 263 -10.77 -25.77 3.82
CA ASN A 263 -10.88 -26.42 5.12
C ASN A 263 -9.53 -26.48 5.85
N GLU A 264 -8.42 -26.70 5.13
CA GLU A 264 -7.07 -26.62 5.70
C GLU A 264 -6.82 -25.23 6.30
N TRP A 265 -7.08 -24.17 5.54
CA TRP A 265 -6.85 -22.81 5.99
C TRP A 265 -7.76 -22.40 7.15
N LYS A 266 -9.04 -22.82 7.12
CA LYS A 266 -9.96 -22.62 8.25
C LYS A 266 -9.50 -23.37 9.50
N SER A 267 -9.00 -24.59 9.35
CA SER A 267 -8.44 -25.35 10.46
C SER A 267 -7.22 -24.65 11.05
N TYR A 268 -6.30 -24.15 10.22
CA TYR A 268 -5.13 -23.39 10.65
C TYR A 268 -5.51 -22.09 11.35
N ALA A 269 -6.46 -21.33 10.81
CA ALA A 269 -6.96 -20.13 11.47
C ALA A 269 -7.57 -20.44 12.84
N GLY A 270 -8.37 -21.52 12.91
CA GLY A 270 -9.02 -21.96 14.14
C GLY A 270 -8.05 -22.34 15.26
N THR A 271 -6.90 -22.96 14.95
CA THR A 271 -5.88 -23.28 15.98
C THR A 271 -5.24 -22.03 16.58
N LEU A 272 -5.27 -20.91 15.86
CA LEU A 272 -4.78 -19.61 16.30
C LEU A 272 -5.88 -18.68 16.84
N GLY A 273 -7.11 -19.20 17.01
CA GLY A 273 -8.24 -18.42 17.51
C GLY A 273 -8.74 -17.35 16.54
N VAL A 274 -8.52 -17.53 15.24
CA VAL A 274 -9.01 -16.68 14.16
C VAL A 274 -10.09 -17.42 13.37
N GLU A 275 -11.23 -16.77 13.16
CA GLU A 275 -12.28 -17.24 12.26
C GLU A 275 -11.98 -16.79 10.83
N LEU A 276 -11.73 -17.74 9.92
CA LEU A 276 -11.53 -17.44 8.50
C LEU A 276 -12.85 -17.60 7.73
N GLU A 277 -13.30 -16.51 7.13
CA GLU A 277 -14.41 -16.46 6.17
C GLU A 277 -13.85 -16.26 4.76
N ILE A 278 -14.26 -17.14 3.83
CA ILE A 278 -13.97 -16.95 2.40
C ILE A 278 -15.24 -16.39 1.76
N SER A 279 -15.15 -15.17 1.23
CA SER A 279 -16.24 -14.51 0.53
C SER A 279 -15.91 -14.44 -0.96
N ARG A 280 -16.84 -14.89 -1.81
CA ARG A 280 -16.68 -14.81 -3.27
C ARG A 280 -17.45 -13.60 -3.80
N TYR A 281 -16.81 -12.80 -4.64
CA TYR A 281 -17.41 -11.59 -5.20
C TYR A 281 -16.93 -11.37 -6.64
N GLY A 282 -17.83 -11.14 -7.59
CA GLY A 282 -17.49 -10.81 -9.00
C GLY A 282 -16.62 -11.83 -9.74
N ASN A 283 -16.27 -11.56 -10.99
CA ASN A 283 -15.22 -12.27 -11.73
C ASN A 283 -14.03 -11.33 -12.02
N SER A 284 -12.81 -11.85 -12.01
CA SER A 284 -11.63 -11.13 -12.48
C SER A 284 -11.28 -11.53 -13.91
N SER A 285 -11.45 -10.62 -14.86
CA SER A 285 -10.97 -10.76 -16.24
C SER A 285 -9.60 -10.10 -16.46
N ARG A 286 -8.98 -9.57 -15.40
CA ARG A 286 -7.76 -8.76 -15.48
C ARG A 286 -6.58 -9.49 -16.11
N TYR A 287 -6.52 -10.80 -15.92
CA TYR A 287 -5.43 -11.65 -16.39
C TYR A 287 -5.88 -12.69 -17.41
N ASP A 288 -7.11 -12.57 -17.93
CA ASP A 288 -7.54 -13.34 -19.10
C ASP A 288 -6.76 -12.83 -20.31
N THR A 289 -5.65 -13.47 -20.60
CA THR A 289 -5.04 -13.38 -21.93
C THR A 289 -6.05 -13.97 -22.91
N GLY A 290 -6.71 -13.11 -23.67
CA GLY A 290 -7.63 -13.55 -24.73
C GLY A 290 -6.90 -14.44 -25.74
N GLU A 291 -6.87 -15.74 -25.49
CA GLU A 291 -6.74 -16.72 -26.56
C GLU A 291 -8.10 -16.79 -27.25
N ALA A 292 -8.12 -16.28 -28.49
CA ALA A 292 -9.20 -16.53 -29.41
C ALA A 292 -9.43 -18.06 -29.52
N PRO A 293 -10.67 -18.53 -29.72
CA PRO A 293 -10.87 -19.94 -30.05
C PRO A 293 -10.19 -20.21 -31.40
N GLU A 294 -9.11 -20.97 -31.39
CA GLU A 294 -8.65 -21.63 -32.60
C GLU A 294 -9.64 -22.75 -32.95
N LEU A 295 -10.03 -22.74 -34.23
CA LEU A 295 -11.10 -23.48 -34.90
C LEU A 295 -10.95 -25.02 -34.85
#